data_AF-A0A3P3DJC9-F1
#
_entry.id   AF-A0A3P3DJC9-F1
#
_cell.length_a   1.000
_cell.length_b   1.000
_cell.length_c   1.000
_cell.angle_alpha   90.00
_cell.angle_beta   90.00
_cell.angle_gamma   90.00
#
_symmetry.space_group_name_H-M   'P 1'
#
loop_
_entity.id
_entity.type
_entity.pdbx_description
1 polymer ?
#
loop_
_entity_poly.entity_id
_entity_poly.type
_entity_poly.pdbx_seq_one_letter_code
_entity_poly.pdbx_strand_id
1 'polypeptide(L)'
;MLIPAQSSPHIRYWLEKTTPPVRLMVSRAEMEIFDAALAQIHRRLVPEGRGSALIYAFRQLSQDPALRERITNALPAFQAEISSILQRARVKNLKVPTQQLRLSLSPQQAIAIRDLAGTMGLTLSDLGRAAILVFREAEKDLSAEQLRKFRADVLAQRFERVG
;
A
#
# COMPACT_ATOMS: atom_id res chain seq x y z
N MET A 1 29.78 -12.84 17.71
CA MET A 1 29.45 -14.11 17.04
C MET A 1 28.15 -13.89 16.26
N LEU A 2 28.24 -13.84 14.92
CA LEU A 2 27.09 -13.68 14.04
C LEU A 2 26.27 -14.99 14.02
N ILE A 3 24.99 -14.92 14.36
CA ILE A 3 24.04 -16.02 14.12
C ILE A 3 23.61 -15.90 12.66
N PRO A 4 23.93 -16.87 11.79
CA PRO A 4 23.44 -16.83 10.42
C PRO A 4 21.95 -17.14 10.42
N ALA A 5 21.15 -16.18 9.95
CA ALA A 5 19.71 -16.32 9.77
C ALA A 5 19.38 -17.24 8.58
N GLN A 6 19.67 -18.53 8.70
CA GLN A 6 19.03 -19.54 7.86
C GLN A 6 17.77 -20.01 8.59
N SER A 7 16.63 -19.43 8.21
CA SER A 7 15.30 -19.78 8.70
C SER A 7 15.02 -21.27 8.52
N SER A 8 15.09 -22.07 9.60
CA SER A 8 14.71 -23.48 9.59
C SER A 8 13.26 -23.67 9.12
N PRO A 9 12.93 -24.77 8.39
CA PRO A 9 11.58 -25.03 7.86
C PRO A 9 10.47 -24.94 8.92
N HIS A 10 10.77 -25.34 10.17
CA HIS A 10 9.85 -25.24 11.30
C HIS A 10 9.46 -23.79 11.65
N ILE A 11 10.39 -22.84 11.57
CA ILE A 11 10.12 -21.42 11.85
C ILE A 11 9.24 -20.84 10.73
N ARG A 12 9.50 -21.19 9.46
CA ARG A 12 8.63 -20.78 8.34
C ARG A 12 7.21 -21.31 8.51
N TYR A 13 7.06 -22.60 8.79
CA TYR A 13 5.76 -23.23 9.00
C TYR A 13 4.98 -22.60 10.17
N TRP A 14 5.67 -22.31 11.28
CA TRP A 14 5.04 -21.66 12.43
C TRP A 14 4.62 -20.22 12.11
N LEU A 15 5.46 -19.45 11.39
CA LEU A 15 5.14 -18.10 10.94
C LEU A 15 3.99 -18.07 9.93
N GLU A 16 3.91 -19.03 9.00
CA GLU A 16 2.80 -19.15 8.05
C GLU A 16 1.47 -19.40 8.75
N LYS A 17 1.46 -20.20 9.83
CA LYS A 17 0.24 -20.48 10.60
C LYS A 17 -0.16 -19.37 11.57
N THR A 18 0.79 -18.58 12.07
CA THR A 18 0.55 -17.62 13.14
C THR A 18 0.48 -16.17 12.69
N THR A 19 1.05 -15.82 11.54
CA THR A 19 1.03 -14.43 11.04
C THR A 19 -0.35 -14.09 10.50
N PRO A 20 -1.11 -13.18 11.13
CA PRO A 20 -2.42 -12.82 10.60
C PRO A 20 -2.28 -12.18 9.21
N PRO A 21 -3.28 -12.31 8.32
CA PRO A 21 -3.26 -11.60 7.05
C PRO A 21 -3.31 -10.08 7.27
N VAL A 22 -2.60 -9.31 6.43
CA VAL A 22 -2.74 -7.85 6.41
C VAL A 22 -4.07 -7.51 5.76
N ARG A 23 -4.91 -6.79 6.50
CA ARG A 23 -6.24 -6.33 6.09
C ARG A 23 -6.26 -4.81 6.16
N LEU A 24 -6.54 -4.17 5.05
CA LEU A 24 -6.63 -2.71 4.94
C LEU A 24 -8.10 -2.35 4.76
N MET A 25 -8.63 -1.47 5.62
CA MET A 25 -9.99 -0.98 5.46
C MET A 25 -9.96 0.30 4.63
N VAL A 26 -10.56 0.24 3.44
CA VAL A 26 -10.53 1.35 2.50
C VAL A 26 -11.91 1.61 1.91
N SER A 27 -12.33 2.86 1.91
CA SER A 27 -13.58 3.32 1.32
C SER A 27 -13.52 3.27 -0.21
N ARG A 28 -14.69 3.25 -0.84
CA ARG A 28 -14.80 3.35 -2.30
C ARG A 28 -14.18 4.64 -2.84
N ALA A 29 -14.35 5.76 -2.13
CA ALA A 29 -13.76 7.04 -2.51
C ALA A 29 -12.23 6.98 -2.54
N GLU A 30 -11.60 6.42 -1.51
CA GLU A 30 -10.15 6.22 -1.47
C GLU A 30 -9.68 5.29 -2.60
N MET A 31 -10.49 4.28 -2.95
CA MET A 31 -10.16 3.37 -4.03
C MET A 31 -10.28 3.97 -5.41
N GLU A 32 -11.24 4.86 -5.62
CA GLU A 32 -11.35 5.61 -6.88
C GLU A 32 -10.17 6.56 -7.07
N ILE A 33 -9.72 7.22 -6.00
CA ILE A 33 -8.50 8.04 -6.03
C ILE A 33 -7.28 7.17 -6.36
N PHE A 34 -7.17 6.00 -5.73
CA PHE A 34 -6.08 5.06 -5.98
C PHE A 34 -6.10 4.53 -7.43
N ASP A 35 -7.26 4.12 -7.92
CA ASP A 35 -7.44 3.64 -9.30
C ASP A 35 -7.12 4.74 -10.31
N ALA A 36 -7.53 5.99 -10.05
CA ALA A 36 -7.22 7.12 -10.89
C ALA A 36 -5.71 7.38 -10.94
N ALA A 37 -5.03 7.41 -9.79
CA ALA A 37 -3.58 7.57 -9.71
C ALA A 37 -2.85 6.42 -10.45
N LEU A 38 -3.29 5.18 -10.26
CA LEU A 38 -2.72 4.03 -10.97
C LEU A 38 -2.98 4.06 -12.48
N ALA A 39 -4.16 4.48 -12.93
CA ALA A 39 -4.49 4.55 -14.34
C ALA A 39 -3.62 5.56 -15.09
N GLN A 40 -3.25 6.66 -14.43
CA GLN A 40 -2.34 7.67 -14.99
C GLN A 40 -0.92 7.12 -15.15
N ILE A 41 -0.46 6.33 -14.19
CA ILE A 41 0.85 5.67 -14.26
C ILE A 41 0.84 4.55 -15.31
N HIS A 42 -0.22 3.73 -15.34
CA HIS A 42 -0.37 2.66 -16.31
C HIS A 42 -1.83 2.21 -16.45
N ARG A 43 -2.49 2.63 -17.54
CA ARG A 43 -3.91 2.34 -17.85
C ARG A 43 -4.32 0.86 -17.78
N ARG A 44 -3.38 -0.09 -17.91
CA ARG A 44 -3.66 -1.54 -17.83
C ARG A 44 -3.50 -2.16 -16.43
N LEU A 45 -3.16 -1.40 -15.38
CA LEU A 45 -2.96 -1.94 -14.01
C LEU A 45 -4.25 -2.05 -13.16
N VAL A 46 -5.35 -1.50 -13.64
CA VAL A 46 -6.57 -1.25 -12.87
C VAL A 46 -7.60 -2.31 -13.28
N PRO A 47 -7.66 -3.52 -12.67
CA PRO A 47 -7.89 -3.74 -11.23
C PRO A 47 -7.00 -4.82 -10.55
N GLU A 48 -6.28 -5.64 -11.31
CA GLU A 48 -5.52 -6.80 -10.82
C GLU A 48 -4.17 -6.39 -10.17
N GLY A 49 -3.68 -5.19 -10.47
CA GLY A 49 -2.39 -4.68 -10.01
C GLY A 49 -2.42 -4.00 -8.63
N ARG A 50 -3.60 -3.78 -8.03
CA ARG A 50 -3.76 -3.02 -6.79
C ARG A 50 -2.91 -3.56 -5.64
N GLY A 51 -2.92 -4.87 -5.45
CA GLY A 51 -2.14 -5.51 -4.41
C GLY A 51 -0.64 -5.29 -4.59
N SER A 52 -0.13 -5.51 -5.80
CA SER A 52 1.29 -5.30 -6.14
C SER A 52 1.69 -3.83 -6.03
N ALA A 53 0.84 -2.91 -6.44
CA ALA A 53 1.06 -1.48 -6.28
C ALA A 53 1.17 -1.07 -4.79
N LEU A 54 0.27 -1.56 -3.94
CA LEU A 54 0.35 -1.30 -2.50
C LEU A 54 1.64 -1.88 -1.89
N ILE A 55 2.02 -3.10 -2.27
CA ILE A 55 3.29 -3.72 -1.83
C ILE A 55 4.49 -2.89 -2.26
N TYR A 56 4.49 -2.41 -3.50
CA TYR A 56 5.53 -1.51 -3.99
C TYR A 56 5.60 -0.22 -3.17
N ALA A 57 4.46 0.43 -2.91
CA ALA A 57 4.43 1.65 -2.12
C ALA A 57 4.93 1.43 -0.67
N PHE A 58 4.57 0.32 -0.03
CA PHE A 58 5.12 -0.02 1.28
C PHE A 58 6.63 -0.20 1.25
N ARG A 59 7.16 -0.82 0.18
CA ARG A 59 8.61 -0.95 -0.01
C ARG A 59 9.27 0.43 -0.16
N GLN A 60 8.69 1.34 -0.93
CA GLN A 60 9.21 2.71 -1.07
C GLN A 60 9.21 3.44 0.27
N LEU A 61 8.12 3.40 1.03
CA LEU A 61 8.04 4.01 2.36
C LEU A 61 9.05 3.41 3.36
N SER A 62 9.34 2.12 3.23
CA SER A 62 10.35 1.44 4.04
C SER A 62 11.77 1.88 3.66
N GLN A 63 12.06 2.08 2.38
CA GLN A 63 13.40 2.36 1.86
C GLN A 63 13.77 3.85 1.83
N ASP A 64 12.78 4.75 1.74
CA ASP A 64 12.99 6.19 1.61
C ASP A 64 12.40 6.95 2.82
N PRO A 65 13.23 7.36 3.79
CA PRO A 65 12.80 8.16 4.94
C PRO A 65 12.24 9.54 4.56
N ALA A 66 12.74 10.17 3.50
CA ALA A 66 12.28 11.48 3.07
C ALA A 66 10.89 11.39 2.43
N LEU A 67 10.64 10.34 1.64
CA LEU A 67 9.28 10.02 1.17
C LEU A 67 8.36 9.73 2.36
N ARG A 68 8.81 8.94 3.33
CA ARG A 68 8.02 8.62 4.53
C ARG A 68 7.60 9.87 5.28
N GLU A 69 8.52 10.79 5.54
CA GLU A 69 8.23 12.05 6.22
C GLU A 69 7.22 12.90 5.44
N ARG A 70 7.43 13.07 4.13
CA ARG A 70 6.49 13.79 3.26
C ARG A 70 5.08 13.20 3.30
N ILE A 71 4.97 11.87 3.21
CA ILE A 71 3.69 11.18 3.22
C ILE A 71 3.01 11.26 4.59
N THR A 72 3.76 11.11 5.68
CA THR A 72 3.22 11.30 7.04
C THR A 72 2.68 12.71 7.22
N ASN A 73 3.36 13.73 6.70
CA ASN A 73 2.91 15.12 6.77
C ASN A 73 1.67 15.38 5.89
N ALA A 74 1.55 14.71 4.74
CA ALA A 74 0.40 14.84 3.83
C ALA A 74 -0.84 14.03 4.27
N LEU A 75 -0.65 13.01 5.11
CA LEU A 75 -1.70 12.06 5.50
C LEU A 75 -2.91 12.71 6.20
N PRO A 76 -2.75 13.66 7.15
CA PRO A 76 -3.90 14.30 7.80
C PRO A 76 -4.77 15.08 6.82
N ALA A 77 -4.16 15.80 5.86
CA ALA A 77 -4.88 16.56 4.85
C ALA A 77 -5.71 15.62 3.94
N PHE A 78 -5.12 14.48 3.57
CA PHE A 78 -5.84 13.46 2.81
C PHE A 78 -7.01 12.85 3.57
N GLN A 79 -6.81 12.51 4.86
CA GLN A 79 -7.90 11.99 5.69
C GLN A 79 -9.04 13.01 5.84
N ALA A 80 -8.73 14.30 5.96
CA ALA A 80 -9.72 15.37 5.99
C ALA A 80 -10.51 15.47 4.68
N GLU A 81 -9.83 15.36 3.53
CA GLU A 81 -10.47 15.33 2.21
C GLU A 81 -11.44 14.15 2.07
N ILE A 82 -11.01 12.93 2.43
CA ILE A 82 -11.88 11.74 2.41
C ILE A 82 -13.08 11.92 3.35
N SER A 83 -12.83 12.44 4.56
CA SER A 83 -13.90 12.68 5.54
C SER A 83 -14.93 13.68 5.02
N SER A 84 -14.50 14.73 4.33
CA SER A 84 -15.38 15.70 3.66
C SER A 84 -16.21 15.05 2.53
N ILE A 85 -15.62 14.16 1.73
CA ILE A 85 -16.35 13.40 0.70
C ILE A 85 -17.43 12.53 1.35
N LEU A 86 -17.07 11.79 2.41
CA LEU A 86 -18.01 10.92 3.13
C LEU A 86 -19.14 11.72 3.80
N GLN A 87 -18.84 12.88 4.39
CA GLN A 87 -19.85 13.76 4.96
C GLN A 87 -20.81 14.29 3.89
N ARG A 88 -20.30 14.78 2.76
CA ARG A 88 -21.14 15.24 1.63
C ARG A 88 -22.03 14.12 1.08
N ALA A 89 -21.51 12.89 1.00
CA ALA A 89 -22.31 11.73 0.61
C ALA A 89 -23.45 11.45 1.61
N ARG A 90 -23.16 11.51 2.92
CA ARG A 90 -24.17 11.34 3.98
C ARG A 90 -25.29 12.39 3.90
N VAL A 91 -24.95 13.67 3.70
CA VAL A 91 -25.95 14.74 3.54
C VAL A 91 -26.87 14.48 2.33
N LYS A 92 -26.35 13.83 1.28
CA LYS A 92 -27.12 13.43 0.10
C LYS A 92 -27.79 12.06 0.22
N ASN A 93 -27.79 11.44 1.41
CA ASN A 93 -28.26 10.06 1.64
C ASN A 93 -27.60 9.00 0.72
N LEU A 94 -26.37 9.25 0.29
CA LEU A 94 -25.58 8.32 -0.51
C LEU A 94 -24.72 7.44 0.41
N LYS A 95 -24.82 6.12 0.23
CA LYS A 95 -23.98 5.15 0.96
C LYS A 95 -22.66 4.97 0.21
N VAL A 96 -21.55 5.36 0.83
CA VAL A 96 -20.20 5.04 0.34
C VAL A 96 -19.75 3.73 0.97
N PRO A 97 -19.59 2.64 0.21
CA PRO A 97 -19.19 1.37 0.78
C PRO A 97 -17.71 1.41 1.21
N THR A 98 -17.42 0.76 2.34
CA THR A 98 -16.07 0.43 2.76
C THR A 98 -15.80 -1.02 2.44
N GLN A 99 -14.64 -1.29 1.86
CA GLN A 99 -14.20 -2.63 1.50
C GLN A 99 -12.93 -2.99 2.25
N GLN A 100 -12.80 -4.27 2.57
CA GLN A 100 -11.57 -4.81 3.15
C GLN A 100 -10.67 -5.31 2.02
N LEU A 101 -9.51 -4.69 1.84
CA LEU A 101 -8.48 -5.20 0.95
C LEU A 101 -7.63 -6.21 1.70
N ARG A 102 -7.66 -7.45 1.23
CA ARG A 102 -6.77 -8.51 1.70
C ARG A 102 -5.58 -8.60 0.76
N LEU A 103 -4.38 -8.42 1.29
CA LEU A 103 -3.15 -8.57 0.52
C LEU A 103 -2.64 -10.02 0.63
N SER A 104 -2.37 -10.64 -0.52
CA SER A 104 -1.67 -11.92 -0.59
C SER A 104 -0.18 -11.67 -0.43
N LEU A 105 0.29 -11.83 0.81
CA LEU A 105 1.66 -11.53 1.25
C LEU A 105 2.32 -12.80 1.80
N SER A 106 3.63 -12.91 1.63
CA SER A 106 4.40 -13.86 2.45
C SER A 106 4.38 -13.42 3.92
N PRO A 107 4.60 -14.33 4.88
CA PRO A 107 4.66 -13.98 6.30
C PRO A 107 5.67 -12.87 6.60
N GLN A 108 6.84 -12.92 5.93
CA GLN A 108 7.88 -11.89 6.08
C GLN A 108 7.40 -10.52 5.59
N GLN A 109 6.70 -10.45 4.46
CA GLN A 109 6.12 -9.20 3.97
C GLN A 109 5.04 -8.66 4.92
N ALA A 110 4.20 -9.54 5.47
CA ALA A 110 3.17 -9.15 6.42
C ALA A 110 3.76 -8.59 7.72
N ILE A 111 4.86 -9.17 8.22
CA ILE A 111 5.62 -8.66 9.37
C ILE A 111 6.24 -7.31 9.03
N ALA A 112 6.97 -7.20 7.92
CA ALA A 112 7.62 -5.96 7.51
C ALA A 112 6.63 -4.79 7.35
N ILE A 113 5.42 -5.06 6.83
CA ILE A 113 4.37 -4.04 6.71
C ILE A 113 3.84 -3.61 8.08
N ARG A 114 3.71 -4.54 9.04
CA ARG A 114 3.32 -4.20 10.42
C ARG A 114 4.39 -3.40 11.14
N ASP A 115 5.64 -3.80 11.00
CA ASP A 115 6.78 -3.09 11.60
C ASP A 115 6.89 -1.68 11.01
N LEU A 116 6.66 -1.52 9.71
CA LEU A 116 6.58 -0.22 9.07
C LEU A 116 5.44 0.63 9.64
N ALA A 117 4.23 0.05 9.82
CA ALA A 117 3.11 0.74 10.44
C ALA A 117 3.48 1.22 11.85
N GLY A 118 4.09 0.35 12.66
CA GLY A 118 4.57 0.67 14.01
C GLY A 118 5.63 1.78 14.00
N THR A 119 6.59 1.71 13.07
CA THR A 119 7.65 2.71 12.91
C THR A 119 7.08 4.08 12.55
N MET A 120 6.00 4.11 11.77
CA MET A 120 5.31 5.34 11.38
C MET A 120 4.27 5.81 12.41
N GLY A 121 4.01 5.03 13.47
CA GLY A 121 2.94 5.31 14.43
C GLY A 121 1.54 5.25 13.82
N LEU A 122 1.34 4.45 12.77
CA LEU A 122 0.10 4.37 12.00
C LEU A 122 -0.65 3.06 12.24
N THR A 123 -1.98 3.11 12.09
CA THR A 123 -2.76 1.88 11.94
C THR A 123 -2.48 1.24 10.57
N LEU A 124 -2.78 -0.06 10.41
CA LEU A 124 -2.63 -0.71 9.10
C LEU A 124 -3.47 -0.02 8.01
N SER A 125 -4.68 0.44 8.34
CA SER A 125 -5.52 1.16 7.38
C SER A 125 -4.93 2.52 7.01
N ASP A 126 -4.32 3.23 7.95
CA ASP A 126 -3.63 4.49 7.69
C ASP A 126 -2.35 4.29 6.90
N LEU A 127 -1.62 3.22 7.15
CA LEU A 127 -0.51 2.81 6.30
C LEU A 127 -1.00 2.52 4.87
N GLY A 128 -2.17 1.88 4.72
CA GLY A 128 -2.83 1.69 3.43
C GLY A 128 -3.13 3.00 2.71
N ARG A 129 -3.62 4.01 3.43
CA ARG A 129 -3.84 5.37 2.90
C ARG A 129 -2.54 6.06 2.53
N ALA A 130 -1.51 5.94 3.35
CA ALA A 130 -0.17 6.43 3.07
C ALA A 130 0.37 5.82 1.77
N ALA A 131 0.16 4.52 1.53
CA ALA A 131 0.52 3.87 0.27
C ALA A 131 -0.27 4.39 -0.93
N ILE A 132 -1.56 4.71 -0.78
CA ILE A 132 -2.34 5.39 -1.84
C ILE A 132 -1.76 6.78 -2.13
N LEU A 133 -1.40 7.52 -1.08
CA LEU A 133 -0.78 8.84 -1.20
C LEU A 133 0.58 8.80 -1.88
N VAL A 134 1.37 7.73 -1.72
CA VAL A 134 2.61 7.58 -2.50
C VAL A 134 2.31 7.73 -3.98
N PHE A 135 1.25 7.12 -4.51
CA PHE A 135 0.90 7.24 -5.92
C PHE A 135 0.36 8.60 -6.31
N ARG A 136 -0.42 9.24 -5.42
CA ARG A 136 -0.96 10.58 -5.65
C ARG A 136 0.12 11.68 -5.58
N GLU A 137 1.09 11.56 -4.69
CA GLU A 137 2.21 12.51 -4.61
C GLU A 137 3.24 12.24 -5.70
N ALA A 138 3.41 10.98 -6.08
CA ALA A 138 4.21 10.64 -7.24
C ALA A 138 3.59 11.22 -8.54
N GLU A 139 2.28 11.43 -8.63
CA GLU A 139 1.64 12.22 -9.71
C GLU A 139 2.19 13.65 -9.81
N LYS A 140 2.57 14.26 -8.68
CA LYS A 140 3.06 15.64 -8.61
C LYS A 140 4.56 15.76 -8.92
N ASP A 141 5.33 14.71 -8.65
CA ASP A 141 6.81 14.74 -8.66
C ASP A 141 7.52 13.67 -9.53
N LEU A 142 6.81 12.71 -10.14
CA LEU A 142 7.46 11.64 -10.92
C LEU A 142 8.01 12.18 -12.23
N SER A 143 9.34 12.27 -12.31
CA SER A 143 10.04 12.26 -13.59
C SER A 143 9.68 10.98 -14.37
N ALA A 144 9.62 11.07 -15.71
CA ALA A 144 9.27 9.97 -16.60
C ALA A 144 10.13 8.69 -16.39
N GLU A 145 11.32 8.84 -15.80
CA GLU A 145 12.27 7.77 -15.53
C GLU A 145 11.88 6.91 -14.31
N GLN A 146 11.37 7.53 -13.25
CA GLN A 146 10.85 6.82 -12.07
C GLN A 146 9.56 6.06 -12.40
N LEU A 147 8.73 6.62 -13.29
CA LEU A 147 7.57 5.94 -13.87
C LEU A 147 7.97 4.68 -14.67
N ARG A 148 9.07 4.75 -15.44
CA ARG A 148 9.60 3.61 -16.17
C ARG A 148 10.14 2.52 -15.23
N LYS A 149 10.89 2.89 -14.20
CA LYS A 149 11.41 1.95 -13.19
C LYS A 149 10.28 1.28 -12.41
N PHE A 150 9.27 2.05 -11.99
CA PHE A 150 8.05 1.51 -11.38
C PHE A 150 7.33 0.52 -12.29
N ARG A 151 7.17 0.86 -13.58
CA ARG A 151 6.54 -0.03 -14.55
C ARG A 151 7.30 -1.36 -14.67
N ALA A 152 8.64 -1.31 -14.68
CA ALA A 152 9.47 -2.51 -14.69
C ALA A 152 9.30 -3.31 -13.39
N ASP A 153 9.32 -2.67 -12.22
CA ASP A 153 9.25 -3.34 -10.91
C ASP A 153 7.87 -3.96 -10.63
N VAL A 154 6.78 -3.29 -11.00
CA VAL A 154 5.42 -3.83 -10.83
C VAL A 154 5.16 -4.97 -11.79
N LEU A 155 5.67 -4.89 -13.03
CA LEU A 155 5.59 -6.00 -13.97
C LEU A 155 6.44 -7.18 -13.48
N ALA A 156 7.67 -6.94 -13.01
CA ALA A 156 8.54 -7.99 -12.46
C ALA A 156 7.88 -8.72 -11.28
N GLN A 157 7.26 -7.99 -10.34
CA GLN A 157 6.51 -8.58 -9.22
C GLN A 157 5.24 -9.34 -9.66
N ARG A 158 4.68 -9.05 -10.84
CA ARG A 158 3.56 -9.81 -11.42
C ARG A 158 4.03 -11.16 -11.97
N PHE A 159 5.27 -11.25 -12.47
CA PHE A 159 5.83 -12.48 -13.06
C PHE A 159 6.45 -13.44 -12.03
N GLU A 160 6.85 -12.99 -10.84
CA GLU A 160 7.28 -13.90 -9.75
C GLU A 160 6.13 -14.77 -9.18
N ARG A 161 4.87 -14.54 -9.59
CA ARG A 161 3.71 -15.38 -9.20
C ARG A 161 3.43 -16.54 -10.16
N VAL A 162 4.23 -16.73 -11.21
CA VAL A 162 4.04 -17.79 -12.23
C VAL A 162 5.19 -18.83 -12.20
N GLY A 163 6.15 -18.70 -11.28
CA GLY A 163 7.27 -19.63 -11.10
C GLY A 163 7.08 -20.55 -9.91
#